data_AF-A0A1W9LN70-F1
#
_entry.id   AF-A0A1W9LN70-F1
#
_cell.length_a   1.000
_cell.length_b   1.000
_cell.length_c   1.000
_cell.angle_alpha   90.00
_cell.angle_beta   90.00
_cell.angle_gamma   90.00
#
_symmetry.space_group_name_H-M   'P 1'
#
loop_
_entity.id
_entity.type
_entity.pdbx_description
1 polymer ?
#
loop_
_entity_poly.entity_id
_entity_poly.type
_entity_poly.pdbx_seq_one_letter_code
_entity_poly.pdbx_strand_id
1 'polypeptide(L)'
;LPSAQTVPEKKMSHPELSREQVLAAYRKVKARVGFSNVEICEILKELGVKMTMLKAFLLEESRQGRAVLSLGDWSLSSEESRSAAIEIQGNRYLLVRLNEVDDAKISF
;
A
#
# COMPACT_ATOMS: atom_id res chain seq x y z
N LEU A 1 22.56 15.44 -42.76
CA LEU A 1 21.70 15.95 -41.66
C LEU A 1 20.30 16.14 -42.22
N PRO A 2 19.29 15.46 -41.64
CA PRO A 2 18.13 16.22 -41.20
C PRO A 2 17.52 15.78 -39.86
N SER A 3 17.12 16.80 -39.12
CA SER A 3 15.91 16.93 -38.29
C SER A 3 15.70 15.98 -37.11
N ALA A 4 16.10 16.50 -35.94
CA ALA A 4 15.53 16.18 -34.65
C ALA A 4 14.00 16.30 -34.69
N GLN A 5 13.31 15.17 -34.63
CA GLN A 5 11.94 15.12 -34.17
C GLN A 5 12.00 15.08 -32.64
N THR A 6 11.71 16.21 -32.01
CA THR A 6 11.34 16.29 -30.60
C THR A 6 10.03 15.53 -30.44
N VAL A 7 10.16 14.25 -30.11
CA VAL A 7 9.08 13.44 -29.53
C VAL A 7 8.61 14.19 -28.29
N PRO A 8 7.30 14.45 -28.12
CA PRO A 8 6.82 15.05 -26.89
C PRO A 8 7.16 14.08 -25.76
N GLU A 9 8.06 14.49 -24.87
CA GLU A 9 8.30 13.84 -23.60
C GLU A 9 6.96 13.78 -22.88
N LYS A 10 6.30 12.64 -23.02
CA LYS A 10 5.17 12.23 -22.20
C LYS A 10 5.67 12.35 -20.77
N LYS A 11 5.30 13.44 -20.08
CA LYS A 11 5.44 13.58 -18.63
C LYS A 11 4.98 12.26 -18.03
N MET A 12 5.92 11.41 -17.64
CA MET A 12 5.68 10.27 -16.77
C MET A 12 5.31 10.87 -15.43
N SER A 13 4.06 11.32 -15.35
CA SER A 13 3.34 11.52 -14.11
C SER A 13 3.41 10.16 -13.42
N HIS A 14 4.24 10.04 -12.40
CA HIS A 14 4.11 8.92 -11.46
C HIS A 14 2.66 8.97 -10.99
N PRO A 15 1.80 7.98 -11.29
CA PRO A 15 0.46 8.01 -10.76
C PRO A 15 0.60 7.89 -9.24
N GLU A 16 0.34 8.98 -8.53
CA GLU A 16 0.23 8.92 -7.07
C GLU A 16 -0.81 7.85 -6.75
N LEU A 17 -0.44 6.93 -5.85
CA LEU A 17 -1.31 5.83 -5.45
C LEU A 17 -2.52 6.43 -4.71
N SER A 18 -3.70 6.41 -5.32
CA SER A 18 -4.89 7.01 -4.68
C SER A 18 -5.38 6.14 -3.52
N ARG A 19 -5.92 6.79 -2.48
CA ARG A 19 -6.44 6.11 -1.30
C ARG A 19 -7.59 5.18 -1.66
N GLU A 20 -8.45 5.58 -2.59
CA GLU A 20 -9.58 4.80 -3.08
C GLU A 20 -9.12 3.48 -3.73
N GLN A 21 -8.04 3.51 -4.52
CA GLN A 21 -7.47 2.30 -5.11
C GLN A 21 -6.94 1.35 -4.04
N VAL A 22 -6.20 1.87 -3.05
CA VAL A 22 -5.64 1.04 -1.99
C VAL A 22 -6.74 0.44 -1.12
N LEU A 23 -7.77 1.22 -0.78
CA LEU A 23 -8.92 0.73 -0.01
C LEU A 23 -9.72 -0.33 -0.78
N ALA A 24 -9.93 -0.14 -2.09
CA ALA A 24 -10.60 -1.14 -2.92
C ALA A 24 -9.82 -2.46 -2.96
N ALA A 25 -8.49 -2.41 -3.13
CA ALA A 25 -7.63 -3.58 -3.07
C ALA A 25 -7.65 -4.24 -1.69
N TYR A 26 -7.53 -3.45 -0.61
CA TYR A 26 -7.62 -3.93 0.76
C TYR A 26 -8.95 -4.64 1.04
N ARG A 27 -10.09 -4.08 0.60
CA ARG A 27 -11.41 -4.69 0.77
C ARG A 27 -11.52 -6.04 0.09
N LYS A 28 -11.00 -6.18 -1.13
CA LYS A 28 -10.97 -7.46 -1.84
C LYS A 28 -10.12 -8.51 -1.12
N VAL A 29 -8.92 -8.11 -0.69
CA VAL A 29 -8.02 -8.99 0.08
C VAL A 29 -8.69 -9.41 1.38
N LYS A 30 -9.23 -8.45 2.16
CA LYS A 30 -9.99 -8.67 3.40
C LYS A 30 -11.15 -9.64 3.20
N ALA A 31 -11.92 -9.49 2.12
CA ALA A 31 -13.01 -10.41 1.79
C ALA A 31 -12.52 -11.83 1.47
N ARG A 32 -11.35 -11.96 0.82
CA ARG A 32 -10.71 -13.25 0.50
C ARG A 32 -10.17 -13.96 1.74
N VAL A 33 -9.52 -13.23 2.66
CA VAL A 33 -8.86 -13.81 3.84
C VAL A 33 -9.76 -13.92 5.06
N GLY A 34 -10.83 -13.13 5.15
CA GLY A 34 -11.77 -13.13 6.28
C GLY A 34 -11.33 -12.37 7.53
N PHE A 35 -10.18 -11.67 7.49
CA PHE A 35 -9.61 -10.92 8.60
C PHE A 35 -9.35 -9.45 8.24
N SER A 36 -9.43 -8.57 9.24
CA SER A 36 -9.17 -7.13 9.04
C SER A 36 -7.68 -6.77 9.01
N ASN A 37 -6.82 -7.59 9.63
CA ASN A 37 -5.37 -7.46 9.45
C ASN A 37 -4.99 -8.28 8.23
N VAL A 38 -4.53 -7.63 7.18
CA VAL A 38 -4.15 -8.31 5.94
C VAL A 38 -2.65 -8.14 5.69
N GLU A 39 -2.05 -9.13 5.03
CA GLU A 39 -0.65 -9.04 4.63
C GLU A 39 -0.42 -7.94 3.59
N ILE A 40 0.63 -7.15 3.80
CA ILE A 40 0.99 -6.06 2.89
C ILE A 40 1.33 -6.60 1.49
N CYS A 41 1.91 -7.80 1.40
CA CYS A 41 2.21 -8.46 0.12
C CYS A 41 0.95 -8.81 -0.67
N GLU A 42 -0.16 -9.13 0.00
CA GLU A 42 -1.43 -9.47 -0.65
C GLU A 42 -2.08 -8.22 -1.27
N ILE A 43 -1.98 -7.07 -0.57
CA ILE A 43 -2.40 -5.77 -1.14
C ILE A 43 -1.51 -5.41 -2.34
N LEU A 44 -0.20 -5.64 -2.23
CA LEU A 44 0.74 -5.38 -3.33
C LEU A 44 0.40 -6.20 -4.57
N LYS A 45 0.11 -7.50 -4.40
CA LYS A 45 -0.31 -8.41 -5.48
C LYS A 45 -1.61 -7.95 -6.14
N GLU A 46 -2.59 -7.52 -5.33
CA GLU A 46 -3.87 -7.02 -5.84
C GLU A 46 -3.72 -5.69 -6.61
N LEU A 47 -2.83 -4.79 -6.18
CA LEU A 47 -2.61 -3.50 -6.82
C LEU A 47 -1.68 -3.56 -8.05
N GLY A 48 -0.73 -4.51 -8.08
CA GLY A 48 0.28 -4.60 -9.15
C GLY A 48 1.22 -3.40 -9.23
N VAL A 49 1.41 -2.68 -8.11
CA VAL A 49 2.25 -1.46 -8.05
C VAL A 49 3.64 -1.73 -7.50
N LYS A 50 4.52 -0.73 -7.55
CA LYS A 50 5.85 -0.84 -6.94
C LYS A 50 5.74 -0.93 -5.42
N MET A 51 6.46 -1.87 -4.84
CA MET A 51 6.60 -2.09 -3.40
C MET A 51 6.84 -0.78 -2.62
N THR A 52 7.78 0.03 -3.10
CA THR A 52 8.16 1.29 -2.44
C THR A 52 7.02 2.31 -2.39
N MET A 53 6.16 2.34 -3.41
CA MET A 53 4.99 3.23 -3.44
C MET A 53 3.95 2.80 -2.40
N LEU A 54 3.64 1.52 -2.32
CA LEU A 54 2.69 1.00 -1.33
C LEU A 54 3.22 1.19 0.09
N LYS A 55 4.50 0.90 0.35
CA LYS A 55 5.11 1.10 1.67
C LYS A 55 5.06 2.56 2.11
N ALA A 56 5.41 3.50 1.21
CA ALA A 56 5.34 4.92 1.50
C ALA A 56 3.91 5.38 1.80
N PHE A 57 2.94 4.92 1.01
CA PHE A 57 1.52 5.20 1.24
C PHE A 57 1.02 4.69 2.59
N LEU A 58 1.28 3.42 2.92
CA LEU A 58 0.82 2.82 4.18
C LEU A 58 1.49 3.45 5.41
N LEU A 59 2.75 3.86 5.29
CA LEU A 59 3.44 4.58 6.35
C LEU A 59 2.79 5.93 6.61
N GLU A 60 2.42 6.66 5.55
CA GLU A 60 1.74 7.94 5.66
C GLU A 60 0.32 7.79 6.25
N GLU A 61 -0.46 6.80 5.79
CA GLU A 61 -1.76 6.49 6.41
C GLU A 61 -1.62 6.13 7.89
N SER A 62 -0.55 5.40 8.27
CA SER A 62 -0.27 5.07 9.66
C SER A 62 0.07 6.31 10.48
N ARG A 63 0.88 7.22 9.93
CA ARG A 63 1.23 8.50 10.56
C ARG A 63 0.00 9.38 10.79
N GLN A 64 -0.97 9.32 9.88
CA GLN A 64 -2.23 10.06 9.98
C GLN A 64 -3.31 9.32 10.80
N GLY A 65 -3.00 8.16 11.41
CA GLY A 65 -3.94 7.39 12.22
C GLY A 65 -5.03 6.66 11.42
N ARG A 66 -4.89 6.59 10.09
CA ARG A 66 -5.81 5.88 9.18
C ARG A 66 -5.36 4.46 8.86
N ALA A 67 -4.15 4.06 9.24
CA ALA A 67 -3.71 2.68 9.20
C ALA A 67 -3.14 2.24 10.55
N VAL A 68 -3.33 0.96 10.87
CA VAL A 68 -2.65 0.29 11.97
C VAL A 68 -1.75 -0.78 11.38
N LEU A 69 -0.45 -0.65 11.61
CA LEU A 69 0.55 -1.66 11.27
C LEU A 69 0.65 -2.66 12.41
N SER A 70 0.74 -3.94 12.09
CA SER A 70 0.85 -5.01 13.08
C SER A 70 1.98 -5.98 12.73
N LEU A 71 2.58 -6.52 13.79
CA LEU A 71 3.55 -7.61 13.65
C LEU A 71 2.79 -8.84 13.13
N GLY A 72 3.32 -9.44 12.07
CA GLY A 72 2.88 -10.76 11.61
C GLY A 72 3.82 -11.84 12.12
N ASP A 73 3.48 -13.10 11.87
CA ASP A 73 4.37 -14.21 12.22
C ASP A 73 5.53 -14.30 11.22
N TRP A 74 6.68 -13.74 11.62
CA TRP A 74 7.88 -13.73 10.79
C TRP A 74 8.42 -15.13 10.50
N SER A 75 8.22 -16.08 11.41
CA SER A 75 8.75 -17.45 11.28
C SER A 75 8.01 -18.26 10.22
N LEU A 76 6.73 -17.94 10.00
CA LEU A 76 5.87 -18.56 9.00
C LEU A 76 5.77 -17.75 7.70
N SER A 77 6.39 -16.57 7.66
CA SER A 77 6.29 -15.66 6.52
C SER A 77 7.15 -16.08 5.34
N SER A 78 6.54 -16.11 4.16
CA SER A 78 7.24 -16.29 2.88
C SER A 78 8.29 -15.18 2.65
N GLU A 79 9.25 -15.41 1.76
CA GLU A 79 10.20 -14.37 1.35
C GLU A 79 9.50 -13.14 0.73
N GLU A 80 8.43 -13.36 -0.02
CA GLU A 80 7.61 -12.29 -0.58
C GLU A 80 6.95 -11.43 0.52
N SER A 81 6.35 -12.08 1.53
CA SER A 81 5.74 -11.39 2.68
C SER A 81 6.79 -10.59 3.46
N ARG A 82 7.96 -11.20 3.70
CA ARG A 82 9.09 -10.54 4.39
C ARG A 82 9.63 -9.34 3.62
N SER A 83 9.71 -9.45 2.28
CA SER A 83 10.14 -8.35 1.41
C SER A 83 9.15 -7.18 1.42
N ALA A 84 7.87 -7.46 1.67
CA ALA A 84 6.81 -6.46 1.78
C ALA A 84 6.70 -5.79 3.15
N ALA A 85 7.46 -6.25 4.15
CA ALA A 85 7.40 -5.68 5.48
C ALA A 85 7.78 -4.19 5.49
N ILE A 86 7.05 -3.40 6.26
CA ILE A 86 7.43 -2.04 6.61
C ILE A 86 8.31 -2.11 7.85
N GLU A 87 9.49 -1.50 7.82
CA GLU A 87 10.40 -1.48 8.95
C GLU A 87 10.34 -0.14 9.67
N ILE A 88 10.03 -0.14 10.97
CA ILE A 88 10.00 1.06 11.81
C ILE A 88 10.73 0.74 13.11
N GLN A 89 11.78 1.50 13.43
CA GLN A 89 12.57 1.33 14.66
C GLN A 89 13.04 -0.11 14.92
N GLY A 90 13.42 -0.84 13.84
CA GLY A 90 13.88 -2.23 13.92
C GLY A 90 12.76 -3.29 13.99
N ASN A 91 11.49 -2.87 14.11
CA ASN A 91 10.33 -3.76 14.04
C ASN A 91 9.89 -3.94 12.59
N ARG A 92 9.49 -5.17 12.24
CA ARG A 92 9.04 -5.52 10.89
C ARG A 92 7.53 -5.79 10.90
N TYR A 93 6.79 -4.90 10.27
CA TYR A 93 5.34 -4.96 10.19
C TYR A 93 4.93 -5.61 8.88
N LEU A 94 4.30 -6.78 8.98
CA LEU A 94 3.86 -7.58 7.83
C LEU A 94 2.39 -7.35 7.51
N LEU A 95 1.63 -6.92 8.52
CA LEU A 95 0.19 -6.78 8.46
C LEU A 95 -0.21 -5.31 8.52
N VAL A 96 -1.29 -4.98 7.83
CA VAL A 96 -1.92 -3.67 7.91
C VAL A 96 -3.43 -3.80 8.04
N ARG A 97 -4.02 -2.90 8.83
CA ARG A 97 -5.45 -2.64 8.87
C ARG A 97 -5.70 -1.20 8.48
N LEU A 98 -6.42 -0.99 7.39
CA LEU A 98 -6.83 0.35 6.96
C LEU A 98 -8.17 0.72 7.57
N ASN A 99 -8.28 1.98 8.00
CA ASN A 99 -9.53 2.57 8.42
C ASN A 99 -10.37 2.91 7.18
N GLU A 100 -11.53 2.28 7.08
CA GLU A 100 -12.44 2.44 5.95
C GLU A 100 -13.41 3.61 6.12
N VAL A 101 -13.34 4.34 7.24
CA VAL A 101 -14.15 5.55 7.44
C VAL A 101 -13.66 6.62 6.46
N ASP A 102 -14.57 7.08 5.61
CA ASP A 102 -14.37 8.26 4.78
C ASP A 102 -14.38 9.50 5.68
N ASP A 103 -13.36 10.34 5.58
CA ASP A 103 -13.27 11.65 6.25
C ASP A 103 -14.46 12.59 5.89
N ALA A 104 -15.33 12.19 4.95
CA ALA A 104 -16.55 12.90 4.57
C ALA A 104 -17.69 12.87 5.62
N LYS A 105 -17.51 12.24 6.79
CA LYS A 105 -18.55 12.17 7.84
C LYS A 105 -18.05 12.49 9.26
N ILE A 106 -17.27 13.55 9.41
CA ILE A 106 -17.16 14.24 10.70
C ILE A 106 -17.72 15.65 10.55
N SER A 107 -19.05 15.72 10.52
CA SER A 107 -19.78 16.96 10.84
C SER A 107 -20.49 16.70 12.16
N PHE A 108 -19.94 17.26 13.24
CA PHE A 108 -20.62 17.49 14.50
C PHE A 108 -20.20 18.87 15.01
#